data_AF-A0A2V9T041-F1
#
_entry.id   AF-A0A2V9T041-F1
#
_cell.length_a   1.000
_cell.length_b   1.000
_cell.length_c   1.000
_cell.angle_alpha   90.00
_cell.angle_beta   90.00
_cell.angle_gamma   90.00
#
_symmetry.space_group_name_H-M   'P 1'
#
loop_
_entity.id
_entity.type
_entity.pdbx_description
1 polymer ?
#
loop_
_entity_poly.entity_id
_entity_poly.type
_entity_poly.pdbx_seq_one_letter_code
_entity_poly.pdbx_strand_id
1 'polypeptide(L)'
;MNFAGTKFARQACIVLTLLLAAAFSPAETLTGTVKNGTSNKPAAGDEVVLLKLGRGMEEAGRTKADAKGTFSFKVDDTSTPHLVRAIHQGVTYHR
;
A
#
# COMPACT_ATOMS: atom_id res chain seq x y z
N MET A 1 -44.67 -33.27 8.99
CA MET A 1 -43.68 -32.92 7.93
C MET A 1 -43.26 -31.47 8.14
N ASN A 2 -41.97 -31.16 7.93
CA ASN A 2 -41.30 -29.83 7.93
C ASN A 2 -40.06 -29.74 8.87
N PHE A 3 -39.15 -30.71 8.77
CA PHE A 3 -37.79 -30.60 9.34
C PHE A 3 -36.72 -30.27 8.28
N ALA A 4 -37.12 -29.78 7.10
CA ALA A 4 -36.21 -29.51 5.97
C ALA A 4 -35.76 -28.04 5.85
N GLY A 5 -36.56 -27.07 6.31
CA GLY A 5 -36.28 -25.63 6.06
C GLY A 5 -35.15 -25.02 6.90
N THR A 6 -34.96 -25.47 8.13
CA THR A 6 -33.94 -24.90 9.05
C THR A 6 -32.51 -25.29 8.69
N LYS A 7 -32.30 -26.45 8.04
CA LYS A 7 -30.97 -26.89 7.58
C LYS A 7 -30.52 -26.10 6.35
N PHE A 8 -31.43 -25.83 5.42
CA PHE A 8 -31.18 -24.97 4.26
C PHE A 8 -30.91 -23.52 4.65
N ALA A 9 -31.67 -22.96 5.60
CA ALA A 9 -31.41 -21.61 6.11
C ALA A 9 -30.05 -21.50 6.83
N ARG A 10 -29.66 -22.51 7.63
CA ARG A 10 -28.33 -22.57 8.26
C ARG A 10 -27.20 -22.68 7.23
N GLN A 11 -27.35 -23.53 6.22
CA GLN A 11 -26.36 -23.68 5.16
C GLN A 11 -26.22 -22.40 4.32
N ALA A 12 -27.33 -21.73 4.00
CA ALA A 12 -27.32 -20.45 3.32
C ALA A 12 -26.60 -19.36 4.13
N CYS A 13 -26.84 -19.29 5.45
CA CYS A 13 -26.12 -18.36 6.33
C CYS A 13 -24.61 -18.66 6.39
N ILE A 14 -24.21 -19.94 6.46
CA ILE A 14 -22.78 -20.32 6.50
C ILE A 14 -22.07 -19.93 5.20
N VAL A 15 -22.68 -20.21 4.05
CA VAL A 15 -22.11 -19.85 2.73
C VAL A 15 -22.02 -18.33 2.57
N LEU A 16 -23.05 -17.59 2.99
CA LEU A 16 -23.04 -16.13 2.95
C LEU A 16 -21.92 -15.56 3.85
N THR A 17 -21.73 -16.12 5.04
CA THR A 17 -20.67 -15.67 5.97
C THR A 17 -19.27 -15.93 5.39
N LEU A 18 -19.07 -17.08 4.72
CA LEU A 18 -17.82 -17.41 4.03
C LEU A 18 -17.56 -16.49 2.82
N LEU A 19 -18.58 -16.11 2.06
CA LEU A 19 -18.44 -15.15 0.96
C LEU A 19 -18.06 -13.75 1.46
N LEU A 20 -18.65 -13.29 2.55
CA LEU A 20 -18.32 -11.98 3.13
C LEU A 20 -16.90 -11.92 3.70
N ALA A 21 -16.38 -13.04 4.22
CA ALA A 21 -15.02 -13.12 4.74
C ALA A 21 -13.95 -13.02 3.62
N ALA A 22 -14.28 -13.43 2.39
CA ALA A 22 -13.36 -13.39 1.25
C ALA A 22 -13.18 -11.99 0.63
N ALA A 23 -13.97 -10.99 1.03
CA ALA A 23 -13.92 -9.65 0.47
C ALA A 23 -12.80 -8.75 1.06
N PHE A 24 -12.09 -9.21 2.09
CA PHE A 24 -10.99 -8.44 2.69
C PHE A 24 -9.68 -8.69 1.94
N SER A 25 -9.35 -7.78 1.01
CA SER A 25 -7.99 -7.67 0.48
C SER A 25 -7.17 -6.75 1.38
N PRO A 26 -6.09 -7.22 2.05
CA PRO A 26 -5.22 -6.33 2.80
C PRO A 26 -4.44 -5.44 1.82
N ALA A 27 -4.52 -4.12 2.00
CA ALA A 27 -3.63 -3.20 1.32
C ALA A 27 -2.18 -3.48 1.77
N GLU A 28 -1.28 -3.72 0.83
CA GLU A 28 0.13 -3.94 1.15
C GLU A 28 0.76 -2.62 1.56
N THR A 29 1.61 -2.63 2.59
CA THR A 29 2.26 -1.41 3.07
C THR A 29 3.71 -1.39 2.61
N LEU A 30 4.06 -0.45 1.75
CA LEU A 30 5.44 -0.19 1.33
C LEU A 30 6.07 0.82 2.27
N THR A 31 7.13 0.42 2.98
CA THR A 31 7.87 1.28 3.90
C THR A 31 9.34 1.37 3.50
N GLY A 32 9.97 2.49 3.85
CA GLY A 32 11.40 2.68 3.61
C GLY A 32 11.95 3.86 4.38
N THR A 33 13.23 4.16 4.14
CA THR A 33 13.91 5.30 4.74
C THR A 33 14.63 6.14 3.68
N VAL A 34 14.67 7.45 3.89
CA VAL A 34 15.47 8.40 3.12
C VAL A 34 16.62 8.88 4.00
N LYS A 35 17.85 8.68 3.52
CA LYS A 35 19.09 9.06 4.20
C LYS A 35 19.85 10.04 3.31
N ASN A 36 20.23 11.18 3.88
CA ASN A 36 21.16 12.09 3.23
C ASN A 36 22.56 11.45 3.26
N GLY A 37 23.07 11.06 2.09
CA GLY A 37 24.36 10.38 1.96
C GLY A 37 25.57 11.25 2.32
N THR A 38 25.48 12.56 2.14
CA THR A 38 26.57 13.53 2.43
C THR A 38 26.82 13.68 3.93
N SER A 39 25.75 13.79 4.72
CA SER A 39 25.81 13.97 6.17
C SER A 39 25.64 12.68 6.96
N ASN A 40 25.28 11.58 6.28
CA ASN A 40 24.90 10.31 6.89
C ASN A 40 23.72 10.38 7.88
N LYS A 41 22.87 11.41 7.78
CA LYS A 41 21.70 11.61 8.66
C LYS A 41 20.38 11.28 7.96
N PRO A 42 19.30 11.00 8.72
CA PRO A 42 17.96 10.90 8.15
C PRO A 42 17.57 12.19 7.41
N ALA A 43 16.95 12.04 6.24
CA ALA A 43 16.51 13.17 5.45
C ALA A 43 15.04 13.50 5.77
N ALA A 44 14.83 14.05 6.97
CA ALA A 44 13.50 14.43 7.43
C ALA A 44 12.88 15.54 6.56
N GLY A 45 11.60 15.39 6.22
CA GLY A 45 10.84 16.36 5.43
C GLY A 45 10.99 16.23 3.91
N ASP A 46 11.92 15.39 3.43
CA ASP A 46 12.06 15.08 2.00
C ASP A 46 10.76 14.51 1.45
N GLU A 47 10.39 14.92 0.24
CA GLU A 47 9.23 14.35 -0.44
C GLU A 47 9.57 12.99 -1.00
N VAL A 48 8.67 12.04 -0.78
CA VAL A 48 8.72 10.71 -1.38
C VAL A 48 7.48 10.55 -2.23
N VAL A 49 7.68 10.17 -3.49
CA VAL A 49 6.62 9.92 -4.46
C VAL A 49 6.71 8.47 -4.89
N LEU A 50 5.59 7.76 -4.83
CA LEU A 50 5.43 6.43 -5.37
C LEU A 50 4.86 6.54 -6.78
N LEU A 51 5.54 5.96 -7.77
CA LEU A 51 5.10 5.95 -9.16
C LEU A 51 4.73 4.53 -9.58
N LYS A 52 3.65 4.38 -10.36
CA LYS A 52 3.27 3.15 -11.05
C LYS A 52 3.90 3.12 -12.44
N LEU A 53 4.68 2.09 -12.73
CA LEU A 53 5.36 1.91 -14.04
C LEU A 53 4.43 1.27 -15.08
N GLY A 54 3.20 1.77 -15.19
CA GLY A 54 2.25 1.41 -16.24
C GLY A 54 2.46 2.23 -17.51
N ARG A 55 1.37 2.59 -18.20
CA ARG A 55 1.43 3.43 -19.42
C ARG A 55 1.60 4.91 -19.07
N GLY A 56 2.74 5.30 -18.50
CA GLY A 56 3.09 6.73 -18.38
C GLY A 56 3.71 7.20 -17.06
N MET A 57 4.21 6.32 -16.19
CA MET A 57 4.81 6.69 -14.89
C MET A 57 3.87 7.56 -14.03
N GLU A 58 2.71 7.02 -13.71
CA GLU A 58 1.66 7.73 -12.97
C GLU A 58 1.99 7.84 -11.47
N GLU A 59 1.65 8.97 -10.84
CA GLU A 59 1.78 9.14 -9.39
C GLU A 59 0.72 8.32 -8.66
N ALA A 60 1.18 7.31 -7.91
CA ALA A 60 0.34 6.47 -7.06
C ALA A 60 0.13 7.07 -5.67
N GLY A 61 1.07 7.91 -5.22
CA GLY A 61 0.96 8.60 -3.94
C GLY A 61 2.18 9.46 -3.62
N ARG A 62 2.01 10.37 -2.67
CA ARG A 62 3.06 11.24 -2.16
C ARG A 62 3.00 11.36 -0.65
N THR A 63 4.16 11.39 -0.02
CA THR A 63 4.32 11.61 1.42
C THR A 63 5.61 12.38 1.70
N LYS A 64 5.86 12.69 2.98
CA LYS A 64 7.14 13.22 3.45
C LYS A 64 7.79 12.21 4.38
N ALA A 65 9.11 12.11 4.30
CA ALA A 65 9.89 11.36 5.27
C ALA A 65 9.78 11.99 6.66
N ASP A 66 9.60 11.19 7.71
CA ASP A 66 9.45 11.66 9.08
C ASP A 66 10.79 12.11 9.70
N ALA A 67 10.79 12.47 10.99
CA ALA A 67 12.01 12.89 11.70
C ALA A 67 13.13 11.82 11.71
N LYS A 68 12.79 10.55 11.52
CA LYS A 68 13.72 9.41 11.39
C LYS A 68 14.02 9.07 9.93
N GLY A 69 13.53 9.86 8.98
CA GLY A 69 13.65 9.62 7.54
C GLY A 69 12.72 8.54 7.02
N THR A 70 11.77 8.05 7.82
CA THR A 70 10.90 6.92 7.45
C THR A 70 9.73 7.42 6.61
N PHE A 71 9.32 6.62 5.62
CA PHE A 71 8.09 6.83 4.85
C PHE A 71 7.27 5.54 4.77
N SER A 72 5.98 5.69 4.48
CA SER A 72 5.04 4.57 4.31
C SER A 72 3.97 4.92 3.28
N PHE A 73 3.63 3.94 2.45
CA PHE A 73 2.54 3.98 1.48
C PHE A 73 1.64 2.76 1.64
N LYS A 74 0.34 2.94 1.47
CA LYS A 74 -0.58 1.85 1.18
C LYS A 74 -0.60 1.63 -0.33
N VAL A 75 -0.36 0.40 -0.75
CA VAL A 75 -0.29 -0.02 -2.14
C VAL A 75 -1.49 -0.90 -2.41
N ASP A 76 -2.43 -0.38 -3.20
CA ASP A 76 -3.70 -1.06 -3.52
C ASP A 76 -3.53 -2.11 -4.63
N ASP A 77 -2.52 -1.94 -5.49
CA ASP A 77 -2.21 -2.85 -6.57
C ASP A 77 -0.72 -3.22 -6.50
N THR A 78 -0.41 -4.45 -6.13
CA THR A 78 0.96 -4.95 -6.00
C THR A 78 1.42 -5.68 -7.26
N SER A 79 0.53 -5.85 -8.25
CA SER A 79 0.83 -6.55 -9.50
C SER A 79 1.59 -5.66 -10.50
N THR A 80 1.45 -4.34 -10.38
CA THR A 80 2.18 -3.38 -11.20
C THR A 80 3.53 -3.04 -10.56
N PRO A 81 4.64 -3.00 -11.31
CA PRO A 81 5.92 -2.52 -10.79
C PRO A 81 5.83 -1.06 -10.33
N HIS A 82 6.43 -0.77 -9.18
CA HIS A 82 6.48 0.58 -8.61
C HIS A 82 7.91 1.12 -8.59
N LEU A 83 8.04 2.44 -8.68
CA LEU A 83 9.30 3.15 -8.54
C LEU A 83 9.18 4.19 -7.42
N VAL A 84 10.17 4.20 -6.51
CA VAL A 84 10.22 5.17 -5.43
C VAL A 84 11.08 6.34 -5.87
N ARG A 85 10.54 7.55 -5.73
CA ARG A 85 11.23 8.80 -6.02
C ARG A 85 11.38 9.64 -4.75
N ALA A 86 12.60 9.93 -4.33
CA ALA A 86 12.89 10.86 -3.25
C ALA A 86 13.32 12.22 -3.84
N ILE A 87 12.82 13.32 -3.27
CA ILE A 87 13.20 14.68 -3.65
C ILE A 87 13.92 15.31 -2.45
N HIS A 88 15.25 15.40 -2.56
CA HIS A 88 16.11 15.98 -1.56
C HIS A 88 16.60 17.34 -2.04
N GLN A 89 16.22 18.42 -1.35
CA GLN A 89 16.66 19.80 -1.67
C GLN A 89 16.44 20.18 -3.16
N GLY A 90 15.33 19.72 -3.75
CA GLY A 90 14.98 19.98 -5.16
C GLY A 90 15.61 19.01 -6.17
N VAL A 91 16.49 18.11 -5.73
CA VAL A 91 17.10 17.08 -6.58
C VAL A 91 16.33 15.77 -6.46
N THR A 92 16.10 15.12 -7.59
CA THR A 92 15.33 13.88 -7.69
C THR A 92 16.23 12.65 -7.70
N TYR A 93 15.89 11.65 -6.89
CA TYR A 93 16.54 10.35 -6.81
C TYR A 93 15.52 9.22 -7.00
N HIS A 94 15.91 8.13 -7.66
CA HIS A 94 15.05 7.00 -7.96
C HIS A 94 15.65 5.69 -7.42
N ARG A 95 14.81 4.77 -6.95
CA ARG A 95 15.19 3.48 -6.36
C ARG A 95 14.23 2.38 -6.76
#